data_AF-A0A818GGT0-F1
#
_entry.id   AF-A0A818GGT0-F1
#
_cell.length_a   1.000
_cell.length_b   1.000
_cell.length_c   1.000
_cell.angle_alpha   90.00
_cell.angle_beta   90.00
_cell.angle_gamma   90.00
#
_symmetry.space_group_name_H-M   'P 1'
#
loop_
_entity.id
_entity.type
_entity.pdbx_description
1 polymer ?
#
loop_
_entity_poly.entity_id
_entity_poly.type
_entity_poly.pdbx_seq_one_letter_code
_entity_poly.pdbx_strand_id
1 'polypeptide(L)'
;MQHTVLEKVRVAESTIKQRLGRLGRTQPGDYYALYDFKVDEKKFPTAQICQSELTTIELSLRKSPAQEGLNKIKKFLPDEPPQAAIDMALTKLRRVGM
;
A
#
# COMPACT_ATOMS: atom_id res chain seq x y z
N MET A 1 -16.97 -2.63 -12.67
CA MET A 1 -16.33 -1.42 -12.11
C MET A 1 -15.59 -1.84 -10.85
N GLN A 2 -14.28 -1.57 -10.73
CA GLN A 2 -13.55 -1.84 -9.50
C GLN A 2 -13.78 -0.65 -8.55
N HIS A 3 -14.32 -0.93 -7.37
CA HIS A 3 -14.59 0.08 -6.35
C HIS A 3 -13.60 -0.09 -5.20
N THR A 4 -13.11 1.02 -4.64
CA THR A 4 -12.36 1.00 -3.40
C THR A 4 -13.31 0.61 -2.27
N VAL A 5 -12.99 -0.47 -1.55
CA VAL A 5 -13.80 -0.97 -0.43
C VAL A 5 -13.07 -0.70 0.87
N LEU A 6 -13.81 -0.22 1.86
CA LEU A 6 -13.32 -0.16 3.24
C LEU A 6 -13.67 -1.47 3.93
N GLU A 7 -12.63 -2.21 4.34
CA GLU A 7 -12.78 -3.50 5.01
C GLU A 7 -12.08 -3.52 6.37
N LYS A 8 -12.63 -4.31 7.30
CA LYS A 8 -11.96 -4.61 8.57
C LYS A 8 -11.00 -5.77 8.34
N VAL A 9 -9.71 -5.50 8.45
CA VAL A 9 -8.66 -6.51 8.30
C VAL A 9 -7.90 -6.71 9.61
N ARG A 10 -7.35 -7.91 9.80
CA ARG A 10 -6.41 -8.16 10.89
C ARG A 10 -5.15 -7.31 10.68
N VAL A 11 -4.63 -6.79 11.78
CA VAL A 11 -3.45 -5.93 11.79
C VAL A 11 -2.17 -6.77 11.64
N ALA A 12 -1.17 -6.24 10.93
CA ALA A 12 0.13 -6.91 10.78
C ALA A 12 0.98 -6.82 12.06
N GLU A 13 1.88 -7.78 12.25
CA GLU A 13 2.79 -7.87 13.40
C GLU A 13 3.59 -6.57 13.61
N SER A 14 4.17 -6.03 12.54
CA SER A 14 4.89 -4.76 12.57
C SER A 14 4.06 -3.63 13.17
N THR A 15 2.76 -3.56 12.88
CA THR A 15 1.88 -2.52 13.42
C THR A 15 1.59 -2.75 14.91
N ILE A 16 1.45 -4.00 15.35
CA ILE A 16 1.34 -4.34 16.78
C ILE A 16 2.60 -3.93 17.53
N LYS A 17 3.79 -4.27 16.99
CA LYS A 17 5.08 -3.84 17.56
C LYS A 17 5.21 -2.32 17.63
N GLN A 18 4.76 -1.61 16.60
CA GLN A 18 4.74 -0.14 16.62
C GLN A 18 3.83 0.41 17.72
N ARG A 19 2.66 -0.21 17.96
CA ARG A 19 1.77 0.15 19.08
C ARG A 19 2.41 -0.13 20.42
N LEU A 20 3.01 -1.30 20.61
CA LEU A 20 3.73 -1.67 21.83
C LEU A 20 4.89 -0.71 22.13
N GLY A 21 5.65 -0.32 21.10
CA GLY A 21 6.71 0.69 21.20
C GLY A 21 6.20 2.12 21.45
N ARG A 22 4.88 2.35 21.54
CA ARG A 22 4.33 3.61 22.06
C ARG A 22 4.36 3.68 23.58
N LEU A 23 4.38 2.54 24.27
CA LEU A 23 4.49 2.45 25.71
C LEU A 23 5.95 2.64 26.15
N GLY A 24 6.17 2.89 27.43
CA GLY A 24 7.53 2.88 27.98
C GLY A 24 8.40 4.11 27.65
N ARG A 25 7.89 5.10 26.90
CA ARG A 25 8.70 6.26 26.48
C ARG A 25 9.15 7.15 27.63
N THR A 26 8.27 7.35 28.60
CA THR A 26 8.52 8.20 29.78
C THR A 26 8.62 7.37 31.05
N GLN A 27 7.81 6.32 31.13
CA GLN A 27 7.79 5.34 32.21
C GLN A 27 7.19 4.03 31.69
N PRO A 28 7.43 2.87 32.35
CA PRO A 28 6.78 1.61 32.01
C PRO A 28 5.25 1.76 31.92
N GLY A 29 4.62 1.03 31.02
CA GLY A 29 3.17 1.05 30.84
C GLY A 29 2.63 -0.27 30.30
N ASP A 30 1.32 -0.45 30.45
CA ASP A 30 0.64 -1.72 30.15
C ASP A 30 -0.06 -1.71 28.79
N TYR A 31 0.13 -2.77 28.00
CA TYR A 31 -0.49 -2.95 26.70
C TYR A 31 -1.65 -3.95 26.79
N TYR A 32 -2.84 -3.50 26.38
CA TYR A 32 -4.05 -4.33 26.35
C TYR A 32 -4.39 -4.71 24.91
N ALA A 33 -4.29 -6.00 24.60
CA ALA A 33 -4.69 -6.57 23.32
C ALA A 33 -6.16 -7.01 23.36
N LEU A 34 -6.98 -6.51 22.44
CA LEU A 34 -8.40 -6.88 22.31
C LEU A 34 -8.62 -7.93 21.22
N TYR A 35 -7.66 -8.83 21.02
CA TYR A 35 -7.70 -9.86 20.00
C TYR A 35 -7.20 -11.20 20.55
N ASP A 36 -7.75 -12.28 20.01
CA ASP A 36 -7.46 -13.67 20.37
C ASP A 36 -6.69 -14.43 19.28
N PHE A 37 -6.44 -13.80 18.12
CA PHE A 37 -5.71 -14.41 17.00
C PHE A 37 -4.19 -14.39 17.20
N LYS A 38 -3.50 -15.36 16.61
CA LYS A 38 -2.03 -15.38 16.54
C LYS A 38 -1.53 -14.38 15.50
N VAL A 39 -0.57 -13.56 15.91
CA VAL A 39 -0.07 -12.42 15.13
C VAL A 39 0.84 -12.83 13.95
N ASP A 40 1.32 -14.08 13.94
CA ASP A 40 2.35 -14.56 13.01
C ASP A 40 1.91 -14.68 11.54
N GLU A 41 0.61 -14.56 11.24
CA GLU A 41 0.09 -14.75 9.87
C GLU A 41 0.61 -13.67 8.89
N LYS A 42 0.93 -12.46 9.36
CA LYS A 42 1.35 -11.35 8.49
C LYS A 42 2.33 -10.40 9.18
N LYS A 43 3.61 -10.47 8.79
CA LYS A 43 4.68 -9.64 9.36
C LYS A 43 4.52 -8.14 9.03
N PHE A 44 4.21 -7.83 7.78
CA PHE A 44 4.09 -6.46 7.27
C PHE A 44 2.75 -6.24 6.56
N PRO A 45 2.16 -5.03 6.62
CA PRO A 45 1.01 -4.72 5.78
C PRO A 45 1.35 -4.89 4.30
N THR A 46 0.34 -5.14 3.47
CA THR A 46 0.55 -5.18 2.02
C THR A 46 1.06 -3.81 1.57
N ALA A 47 2.04 -3.77 0.67
CA ALA A 47 2.55 -2.53 0.15
C ALA A 47 1.43 -1.69 -0.50
N GLN A 48 1.40 -0.41 -0.17
CA GLN A 48 0.32 0.50 -0.61
C GLN A 48 0.20 0.55 -2.13
N ILE A 49 1.32 0.46 -2.86
CA ILE A 49 1.34 0.46 -4.33
C ILE A 49 0.60 -0.74 -4.93
N CYS A 50 0.49 -1.87 -4.22
CA CYS A 50 -0.25 -3.04 -4.67
C CYS A 50 -1.76 -2.97 -4.38
N GLN A 51 -2.21 -1.98 -3.60
CA GLN A 51 -3.61 -1.83 -3.18
C GLN A 51 -4.24 -0.51 -3.64
N SER A 52 -3.44 0.42 -4.17
CA SER A 52 -3.90 1.77 -4.50
C SER A 52 -4.32 1.90 -5.96
N GLU A 53 -5.14 2.92 -6.20
CA GLU A 53 -5.39 3.43 -7.54
C GLU A 53 -4.11 4.12 -8.08
N LEU A 54 -3.70 3.80 -9.31
CA LEU A 54 -2.37 4.15 -9.82
C LEU A 54 -2.36 5.33 -10.82
N THR A 55 -3.50 5.96 -11.12
CA THR A 55 -3.61 7.01 -12.15
C THR A 55 -2.70 8.20 -11.87
N THR A 56 -2.70 8.69 -10.62
CA THR A 56 -1.88 9.84 -10.22
C THR A 56 -0.38 9.52 -10.27
N ILE A 57 -0.01 8.29 -9.91
CA ILE A 57 1.39 7.83 -9.95
C ILE A 57 1.83 7.71 -11.42
N GLU A 58 1.05 7.04 -12.25
CA GLU A 58 1.31 6.89 -13.69
C GLU A 58 1.47 8.25 -14.38
N LEU A 59 0.60 9.21 -14.07
CA LEU A 59 0.67 10.58 -14.57
C LEU A 59 1.97 11.28 -14.16
N SER A 60 2.29 11.21 -12.87
CA SER A 60 3.49 11.86 -12.31
C SER A 60 4.76 11.30 -12.92
N LEU A 61 4.81 9.98 -13.14
CA LEU A 61 5.95 9.31 -13.75
C LEU A 61 6.14 9.71 -15.22
N ARG A 62 5.06 9.79 -16.00
CA ARG A 62 5.11 10.27 -17.39
C ARG A 62 5.52 11.73 -17.51
N LYS A 63 5.19 12.56 -16.52
CA LYS A 63 5.61 13.98 -16.45
C LYS A 63 7.00 14.17 -15.85
N SER A 64 7.60 13.11 -15.29
CA SER A 64 8.94 13.19 -14.73
C SER A 64 9.99 13.33 -15.85
N PRO A 65 11.22 13.77 -15.53
CA PRO A 65 12.31 13.83 -16.52
C PRO A 65 12.63 12.50 -17.19
N ALA A 66 12.34 11.37 -16.52
CA ALA A 66 12.50 10.04 -17.11
C ALA A 66 11.46 9.75 -18.20
N GLN A 67 10.30 10.41 -18.16
CA GLN A 67 9.16 10.20 -19.07
C GLN A 67 8.73 8.73 -19.20
N GLU A 68 9.03 7.92 -18.18
CA GLU A 68 8.69 6.51 -18.12
C GLU A 68 7.42 6.26 -17.32
N GLY A 69 6.63 5.26 -17.70
CA GLY A 69 5.44 4.83 -16.97
C GLY A 69 5.71 3.66 -16.01
N LEU A 70 4.69 3.27 -15.24
CA LEU A 70 4.74 2.14 -14.30
C LEU A 70 5.13 0.82 -14.97
N ASN A 71 4.76 0.60 -16.23
CA ASN A 71 5.14 -0.62 -16.96
C ASN A 71 6.67 -0.82 -17.06
N LYS A 72 7.45 0.26 -17.15
CA LYS A 72 8.92 0.17 -17.16
C LYS A 72 9.52 0.23 -15.77
N ILE A 73 8.91 0.99 -14.86
CA ILE A 73 9.44 1.22 -13.51
C ILE A 73 9.16 0.04 -12.57
N LYS A 74 8.05 -0.68 -12.76
CA LYS A 74 7.61 -1.74 -11.84
C LYS A 74 8.67 -2.80 -11.55
N LYS A 75 9.51 -3.14 -12.54
CA LYS A 75 10.59 -4.13 -12.41
C LYS A 75 11.70 -3.75 -11.42
N PHE A 76 11.72 -2.48 -10.99
CA PHE A 76 12.67 -1.96 -10.02
C PHE A 76 12.06 -1.79 -8.63
N LEU A 77 10.76 -2.08 -8.46
CA LEU A 77 10.08 -1.96 -7.18
C LEU A 77 10.28 -3.24 -6.35
N PRO A 78 10.40 -3.12 -5.02
CA PRO A 78 10.42 -4.29 -4.13
C PRO A 78 9.15 -5.14 -4.23
N ASP A 79 8.01 -4.46 -4.41
CA ASP A 79 6.70 -5.07 -4.60
C ASP A 79 6.08 -4.53 -5.90
N GLU A 80 5.80 -5.42 -6.85
CA GLU A 80 5.20 -5.02 -8.12
C GLU A 80 3.69 -4.80 -7.98
N PRO A 81 3.15 -3.68 -8.50
CA PRO A 81 1.71 -3.50 -8.57
C PRO A 81 1.07 -4.49 -9.57
N PRO A 82 -0.17 -4.93 -9.34
CA PRO A 82 -0.89 -5.79 -10.27
C PRO A 82 -1.03 -5.14 -11.65
N GLN A 83 -0.80 -5.89 -12.73
CA GLN A 83 -0.90 -5.37 -14.10
C GLN A 83 -2.28 -4.76 -14.39
N ALA A 84 -3.35 -5.38 -13.89
CA ALA A 84 -4.71 -4.87 -14.05
C ALA A 84 -4.90 -3.45 -13.47
N ALA A 85 -4.21 -3.11 -12.37
CA ALA A 85 -4.27 -1.78 -11.78
C ALA A 85 -3.54 -0.75 -12.65
N ILE A 86 -2.43 -1.13 -13.27
CA ILE A 86 -1.70 -0.28 -14.23
C ILE A 86 -2.55 -0.05 -15.49
N ASP A 87 -3.15 -1.11 -16.03
CA ASP A 87 -3.98 -1.02 -17.23
C ASP A 87 -5.21 -0.13 -17.00
N MET A 88 -5.79 -0.18 -15.80
CA MET A 88 -6.87 0.73 -15.39
C MET A 88 -6.41 2.18 -15.30
N ALA A 89 -5.23 2.44 -14.74
CA ALA A 89 -4.65 3.78 -14.68
C ALA A 89 -4.42 4.35 -16.10
N LEU A 90 -3.85 3.55 -17.01
CA LEU A 90 -3.66 3.92 -18.41
C LEU A 90 -4.98 4.21 -19.12
N THR A 91 -6.00 3.38 -18.89
CA THR A 91 -7.33 3.56 -19.46
C THR A 91 -7.96 4.88 -18.97
N LYS A 92 -7.80 5.22 -17.69
CA LYS A 92 -8.28 6.49 -17.12
C LYS A 92 -7.56 7.70 -17.71
N LEU A 93 -6.23 7.63 -17.87
CA LEU A 93 -5.45 8.70 -18.50
C LEU A 93 -5.86 8.95 -19.94
N ARG A 94 -6.00 7.88 -20.75
CA ARG A 94 -6.48 7.97 -22.13
C ARG A 94 -7.85 8.64 -22.24
N ARG A 95 -8.74 8.35 -21.30
CA ARG A 95 -10.07 8.95 -21.25
C ARG A 95 -10.05 10.46 -21.02
N VAL A 96 -9.04 10.97 -20.30
CA VAL A 96 -8.91 12.42 -20.02
C VAL A 96 -7.97 13.14 -21.00
N GLY A 97 -7.62 12.49 -22.12
CA GLY A 97 -6.80 13.09 -23.18
C GLY A 97 -5.29 13.06 -22.92
N MET A 98 -4.81 12.11 -22.09
CA MET A 98 -3.39 11.83 -21.87
C MET A 98 -2.94 10.46 -22.34
#